data_AF-A0A8T6MTA1-F1
#
_entry.id   AF-A0A8T6MTA1-F1
#
_cell.length_a   1.000
_cell.length_b   1.000
_cell.length_c   1.000
_cell.angle_alpha   90.00
_cell.angle_beta   90.00
_cell.angle_gamma   90.00
#
_symmetry.space_group_name_H-M   'P 1'
#
loop_
_entity.id
_entity.type
_entity.pdbx_description
1 polymer ?
#
loop_
_entity_poly.entity_id
_entity_poly.type
_entity_poly.pdbx_seq_one_letter_code
_entity_poly.pdbx_strand_id
1 'polypeptide(L)'
;MFLTFLLTTRLSIEKPLRFVMTEEKQKQEMTKVIFVNKVQIRVEQDTLLGKEILQLAGFNPQEYDLYLNEGGSQGKKIGPDESVRIKNGLRFNAIRREVPYG
;
A
#
# COMPACT_ATOMS: atom_id res chain seq x y z
N MET A 1 40.53 -29.25 -41.36
CA MET A 1 39.15 -29.08 -40.85
C MET A 1 39.26 -28.63 -39.40
N PHE A 2 39.23 -27.32 -39.16
CA PHE A 2 39.41 -26.72 -37.84
C PHE A 2 38.06 -26.64 -37.14
N LEU A 3 37.93 -27.28 -35.98
CA LEU A 3 36.73 -27.22 -35.16
C LEU A 3 37.01 -26.31 -33.96
N THR A 4 36.59 -25.05 -34.08
CA THR A 4 36.67 -24.03 -33.03
C THR A 4 35.57 -24.28 -32.00
N PHE A 5 35.94 -24.82 -30.84
CA PHE A 5 35.06 -24.84 -29.67
C PHE A 5 35.29 -23.56 -28.86
N LEU A 6 34.38 -22.60 -29.01
CA LEU A 6 34.25 -21.44 -28.13
C LEU A 6 33.71 -21.92 -26.77
N LEU A 7 34.59 -22.04 -25.77
CA LEU A 7 34.17 -22.15 -24.37
C LEU A 7 33.47 -20.83 -23.99
N THR A 8 32.15 -20.87 -23.96
CA THR A 8 31.33 -19.82 -23.33
C THR A 8 31.43 -20.03 -21.83
N THR A 9 32.28 -19.24 -21.17
CA THR A 9 32.30 -19.14 -19.72
C THR A 9 30.96 -18.59 -19.25
N ARG A 10 30.14 -19.44 -18.62
CA ARG A 10 29.00 -18.96 -17.84
C ARG A 10 29.55 -18.29 -16.59
N LEU A 11 29.68 -16.97 -16.68
CA LEU A 11 29.97 -16.10 -15.54
C LEU A 11 28.75 -16.12 -14.62
N SER A 12 28.70 -17.06 -13.68
CA SER A 12 27.82 -16.97 -12.51
C SER A 12 28.29 -15.80 -11.67
N ILE A 13 27.67 -14.63 -11.87
CA ILE A 13 27.80 -13.50 -10.97
C ILE A 13 26.95 -13.85 -9.74
N GLU A 14 27.56 -14.51 -8.77
CA GLU A 14 27.05 -14.53 -7.40
C GLU A 14 27.07 -13.08 -6.91
N LYS A 15 25.89 -12.46 -6.82
CA LYS A 15 25.74 -11.11 -6.28
C LYS A 15 26.38 -11.08 -4.88
N PRO A 16 27.32 -10.15 -4.59
CA PRO A 16 27.91 -10.08 -3.26
C PRO A 16 26.85 -9.65 -2.25
N LEU A 17 26.74 -10.41 -1.14
CA LEU A 17 25.79 -10.25 -0.03
C LEU A 17 25.69 -8.83 0.59
N ARG A 18 26.58 -7.90 0.24
CA ARG A 18 26.58 -6.52 0.76
C ARG A 18 25.51 -5.60 0.17
N PHE A 19 24.93 -5.93 -0.99
CA PHE A 19 23.93 -5.06 -1.62
C PHE A 19 22.48 -5.37 -1.21
N VAL A 20 22.21 -6.60 -0.74
CA VAL A 20 20.84 -7.01 -0.37
C VAL A 20 20.40 -6.38 0.97
N MET A 21 21.33 -6.20 1.91
CA MET A 21 21.02 -5.64 3.24
C MET A 21 20.63 -4.15 3.23
N THR A 22 20.99 -3.40 2.19
CA THR A 22 20.71 -1.95 2.13
C THR A 22 19.30 -1.68 1.60
N GLU A 23 18.82 -2.47 0.65
CA GLU A 23 17.47 -2.32 0.07
C GLU A 23 16.38 -2.75 1.06
N GLU A 24 16.59 -3.83 1.81
CA GLU A 24 15.60 -4.31 2.80
C GLU A 24 15.42 -3.34 3.97
N LYS A 25 16.51 -2.73 4.46
CA LYS A 25 16.44 -1.72 5.52
C LYS A 25 15.70 -0.45 5.06
N GLN A 26 15.96 0.00 3.84
CA GLN A 26 15.29 1.19 3.29
C GLN A 26 13.79 0.94 3.06
N LYS A 27 13.41 -0.26 2.62
CA LYS A 27 12.00 -0.64 2.42
C LYS A 27 11.21 -0.71 3.73
N GLN A 28 11.86 -1.13 4.81
CA GLN A 28 11.24 -1.19 6.15
C GLN A 28 10.96 0.20 6.75
N GLU A 29 11.81 1.20 6.51
CA GLU A 29 11.59 2.55 7.05
C GLU A 29 10.49 3.33 6.30
N MET A 30 10.19 2.97 5.05
CA MET A 30 9.16 3.62 4.24
C MET A 30 7.75 3.04 4.44
N THR A 31 7.65 1.86 5.06
CA THR A 31 6.37 1.18 5.24
C THR A 31 5.58 1.82 6.38
N LYS A 32 4.47 2.47 6.04
CA LYS A 32 3.53 3.07 6.99
C LYS A 32 2.41 2.10 7.30
N VAL A 33 1.84 2.22 8.48
CA VAL A 33 0.71 1.39 8.92
C VAL A 33 -0.51 2.26 9.14
N ILE A 34 -1.60 1.93 8.46
CA ILE A 34 -2.93 2.52 8.68
C ILE A 34 -3.93 1.44 9.09
N PHE A 35 -5.09 1.87 9.59
CA PHE A 35 -6.17 0.99 10.00
C PHE A 35 -7.46 1.35 9.29
N VAL A 36 -8.17 0.39 8.72
CA VAL A 36 -9.50 0.57 8.12
C VAL A 36 -10.46 -0.44 8.76
N ASN A 37 -11.51 0.01 9.46
CA ASN A 37 -12.45 -0.90 10.17
C ASN A 37 -11.75 -1.95 11.06
N LYS A 38 -10.69 -1.54 11.80
CA LYS A 38 -9.82 -2.40 12.63
C LYS A 38 -8.87 -3.33 11.86
N VAL A 39 -8.93 -3.35 10.52
CA VAL A 39 -7.96 -4.07 9.68
C VAL A 39 -6.70 -3.24 9.54
N GLN A 40 -5.55 -3.84 9.82
CA GLN A 40 -4.24 -3.20 9.66
C GLN A 40 -3.75 -3.35 8.22
N ILE A 41 -3.35 -2.24 7.60
CA ILE A 41 -2.85 -2.19 6.22
C ILE A 41 -1.47 -1.55 6.22
N ARG A 42 -0.51 -2.20 5.55
CA ARG A 42 0.82 -1.66 5.30
C ARG A 42 0.82 -0.94 3.96
N VAL A 43 1.28 0.31 3.96
CA VAL A 43 1.26 1.21 2.83
C VAL A 43 2.66 1.78 2.63
N GLU A 44 3.22 1.61 1.45
CA GLU A 44 4.54 2.15 1.12
C GLU A 44 4.43 3.62 0.63
N GLN A 45 3.30 4.00 0.02
CA GLN A 45 3.08 5.34 -0.50
C GLN A 45 2.93 6.40 0.61
N ASP A 46 3.35 7.63 0.32
CA ASP A 46 3.12 8.80 1.19
C ASP A 46 1.71 9.39 1.05
N THR A 47 1.06 9.14 -0.08
CA THR A 47 -0.26 9.68 -0.41
C THR A 47 -1.08 8.61 -1.10
N LEU A 48 -2.35 8.51 -0.75
CA LEU A 48 -3.33 7.64 -1.42
C LEU A 48 -4.64 8.40 -1.61
N LEU A 49 -5.39 8.01 -2.64
CA LEU A 49 -6.76 8.46 -2.85
C LEU A 49 -7.73 7.70 -1.94
N GLY A 50 -8.84 8.31 -1.56
CA GLY A 50 -9.87 7.66 -0.74
C GLY A 50 -10.35 6.32 -1.32
N LYS A 51 -10.50 6.23 -2.65
CA LYS A 51 -10.87 4.98 -3.34
C LYS A 51 -9.80 3.89 -3.22
N GLU A 52 -8.53 4.26 -3.25
CA GLU A 52 -7.40 3.31 -3.12
C GLU A 52 -7.34 2.76 -1.70
N ILE A 53 -7.58 3.61 -0.69
CA ILE A 53 -7.64 3.17 0.72
C ILE A 53 -8.76 2.14 0.92
N LEU A 54 -9.94 2.34 0.31
CA LEU A 54 -11.03 1.37 0.35
C LEU A 54 -10.66 0.06 -0.35
N GLN A 55 -10.06 0.14 -1.55
CA GLN A 55 -9.66 -1.04 -2.32
C GLN A 55 -8.59 -1.86 -1.59
N LEU A 56 -7.57 -1.21 -0.99
CA LEU A 56 -6.53 -1.88 -0.20
C LEU A 56 -7.12 -2.60 1.02
N ALA A 57 -8.23 -2.10 1.55
CA ALA A 57 -8.96 -2.70 2.66
C ALA A 57 -9.98 -3.77 2.23
N GLY A 58 -10.14 -4.02 0.92
CA GLY A 58 -11.08 -4.98 0.37
C GLY A 58 -12.52 -4.47 0.26
N PHE A 59 -12.75 -3.16 0.35
CA PHE A 59 -14.07 -2.54 0.19
C PHE A 59 -14.27 -2.01 -1.24
N ASN A 60 -15.50 -2.14 -1.75
CA ASN A 60 -15.88 -1.55 -3.03
C ASN A 60 -16.07 -0.02 -2.87
N PRO A 61 -15.28 0.83 -3.54
CA PRO A 61 -15.41 2.28 -3.44
C PRO A 61 -16.73 2.83 -3.99
N GLN A 62 -17.55 2.02 -4.67
CA GLN A 62 -18.90 2.38 -5.12
C GLN A 62 -20.00 2.10 -4.09
N GLU A 63 -19.73 1.24 -3.11
CA GLU A 63 -20.71 0.83 -2.09
C GLU A 63 -20.39 1.39 -0.70
N TYR A 64 -19.15 1.84 -0.48
CA TYR A 64 -18.68 2.31 0.80
C TYR A 64 -18.20 3.76 0.71
N ASP A 65 -18.44 4.49 1.79
CA ASP A 65 -17.85 5.80 2.07
C ASP A 65 -16.71 5.64 3.08
N LEU A 66 -15.65 6.43 2.90
CA LEU A 66 -14.48 6.44 3.78
C LEU A 66 -14.54 7.63 4.74
N TYR A 67 -14.28 7.38 6.02
CA TYR A 67 -14.22 8.42 7.06
C TYR A 67 -12.90 8.34 7.81
N LEU A 68 -12.17 9.44 7.92
CA LEU A 68 -10.99 9.55 8.78
C LEU A 68 -11.43 9.78 10.23
N ASN A 69 -10.94 8.96 11.15
CA ASN A 69 -11.21 9.07 12.57
C ASN A 69 -10.12 9.91 13.26
N GLU A 70 -10.46 11.15 13.60
CA GLU A 70 -9.56 12.11 14.28
C GLU A 70 -9.78 12.17 15.80
N GLY A 71 -10.46 11.17 16.40
CA GLY A 71 -10.65 11.10 17.86
C GLY A 71 -11.82 11.93 18.40
N GLY A 72 -12.66 12.50 17.53
CA GLY A 72 -13.91 13.20 17.87
C GLY A 72 -15.18 12.43 17.47
N SER A 73 -16.35 12.98 17.80
CA SER A 73 -17.66 12.32 17.61
C SER A 73 -18.10 12.14 16.15
N GLN A 74 -17.48 12.83 15.19
CA GLN A 74 -17.77 12.67 13.77
C GLN A 74 -16.45 12.62 12.99
N GLY A 75 -16.20 11.50 12.31
CA GLY A 75 -15.05 11.39 11.42
C GLY A 75 -15.21 12.27 10.18
N LYS A 76 -14.10 12.77 9.62
CA LYS A 76 -14.13 13.54 8.37
C LYS A 76 -14.36 12.58 7.20
N LYS A 77 -15.43 12.79 6.41
CA LYS A 77 -15.63 12.04 5.15
C LYS A 77 -14.51 12.39 4.16
N ILE A 78 -13.92 11.35 3.56
CA ILE A 78 -12.89 11.46 2.52
C ILE A 78 -13.52 11.07 1.19
N GLY A 79 -13.44 11.96 0.20
CA GLY A 79 -13.93 11.68 -1.14
C GLY A 79 -13.14 10.58 -1.86
N PRO A 80 -13.72 9.90 -2.87
CA PRO A 80 -13.03 8.83 -3.60
C PRO A 80 -11.75 9.31 -4.31
N ASP A 81 -11.74 10.55 -4.80
CA ASP A 81 -10.59 11.17 -5.47
C ASP A 81 -9.84 12.17 -4.57
N GLU A 82 -10.22 12.25 -3.29
CA GLU A 82 -9.50 13.08 -2.31
C GLU A 82 -8.16 12.42 -1.96
N SER A 83 -7.08 13.17 -2.12
CA SER A 83 -5.74 12.74 -1.75
C SER A 83 -5.51 12.88 -0.25
N VAL A 84 -5.11 11.78 0.39
CA VAL A 84 -4.81 11.71 1.82
C VAL A 84 -3.33 11.41 2.00
N ARG A 85 -2.64 12.28 2.75
CA ARG A 85 -1.26 12.01 3.17
C ARG A 85 -1.24 10.94 4.26
N ILE A 86 -0.62 9.81 3.95
CA ILE A 86 -0.53 8.65 4.83
C ILE A 86 0.49 8.90 5.94
N LYS A 87 0.07 8.65 7.18
CA LYS A 87 0.89 8.69 8.38
C LYS A 87 0.68 7.41 9.17
N ASN A 88 1.67 7.03 9.97
CA ASN A 88 1.54 5.89 10.88
C ASN A 88 0.39 6.10 11.87
N GLY A 89 -0.43 5.08 12.03
CA GLY A 89 -1.52 5.08 13.01
C GLY A 89 -2.80 5.77 12.56
N LEU A 90 -2.90 6.28 11.32
CA LEU A 90 -4.17 6.81 10.81
C LEU A 90 -5.25 5.73 10.84
N ARG A 91 -6.44 6.12 11.28
CA ARG A 91 -7.59 5.22 11.42
C ARG A 91 -8.72 5.72 10.53
N PHE A 92 -9.24 4.82 9.72
CA PHE A 92 -10.36 5.07 8.84
C PHE A 92 -11.50 4.10 9.17
N ASN A 93 -12.71 4.54 8.89
CA ASN A 93 -13.90 3.72 8.90
C ASN A 93 -14.46 3.66 7.47
N ALA A 94 -14.69 2.46 6.97
CA ALA A 94 -15.44 2.22 5.76
C ALA A 94 -16.89 1.92 6.14
N ILE A 95 -17.82 2.79 5.77
CA ILE A 95 -19.24 2.67 6.11
C ILE A 95 -20.01 2.44 4.81
N ARG A 96 -20.85 1.40 4.78
CA ARG A 96 -21.67 1.09 3.59
C ARG A 96 -22.64 2.24 3.37
N ARG A 97 -22.75 2.72 2.13
CA ARG A 97 -23.80 3.67 1.76
C ARG A 97 -25.14 2.95 1.89
N GLU A 98 -26.04 3.49 2.71
CA GLU A 98 -27.41 3.00 2.72
C GLU A 98 -28.00 3.24 1.33
N VAL A 99 -28.48 2.16 0.71
CA VAL A 99 -29.31 2.28 -0.48
C VAL A 99 -30.68 2.73 0.04
N PRO A 100 -31.22 3.89 -0.38
CA PRO A 100 -32.60 4.20 -0.04
C PRO A 100 -33.47 3.06 -0.57
N TYR A 101 -34.24 2.44 0.32
CA TYR A 101 -35.32 1.54 -0.10
C TYR A 101 -36.26 2.38 -0.97
N GLY A 102 -36.28 2.08 -2.28
CA GLY A 102 -37.25 2.65 -3.21
C GLY A 102 -38.66 2.17 -2.90
#